data_AF-A0A1J4ZS13-F1
#
_entry.id   AF-A0A1J4ZS13-F1
#
_cell.length_a   1.000
_cell.length_b   1.000
_cell.length_c   1.000
_cell.angle_alpha   90.00
_cell.angle_beta   90.00
_cell.angle_gamma   90.00
#
_symmetry.space_group_name_H-M   'P 1'
#
loop_
_entity.id
_entity.type
_entity.pdbx_description
1 polymer ?
#
loop_
_entity_poly.entity_id
_entity_poly.type
_entity_poly.pdbx_seq_one_letter_code
_entity_poly.pdbx_strand_id
1 'polypeptide(L)'
;MAEAQTPTEDWQALPWKQFQRNVYRLQKRILPFAQDKFYQAERRGDYQRVRNLQRLPYWATRLGRNPELPRRVTTLLQRQIGSCPHCGLRFMATDVLEVHHLDGNHRNNRYSNWALLHGHCHDQAHGTRFR
;
A
#
# COMPACT_ATOMS: atom_id res chain seq x y z
N MET A 1 19.39 55.00 7.09
CA MET A 1 19.59 53.55 7.26
C MET A 1 18.23 52.90 7.11
N ALA A 2 17.90 52.36 5.94
CA ALA A 2 16.62 51.68 5.72
C ALA A 2 16.77 50.22 6.14
N GLU A 3 16.08 49.81 7.20
CA GLU A 3 15.98 48.40 7.57
C GLU A 3 15.19 47.64 6.51
N ALA A 4 15.83 46.68 5.86
CA ALA A 4 15.16 45.71 5.02
C ALA A 4 14.27 44.85 5.90
N GLN A 5 12.96 45.03 5.79
CA GLN A 5 11.97 44.16 6.43
C GLN A 5 12.15 42.74 5.88
N THR A 6 12.61 41.82 6.73
CA THR A 6 12.61 40.40 6.40
C THR A 6 11.16 39.95 6.26
N PRO A 7 10.77 39.27 5.16
CA PRO A 7 9.43 38.70 5.06
C PRO A 7 9.29 37.72 6.22
N THR A 8 8.44 38.03 7.19
CA THR A 8 8.24 37.18 8.35
C THR A 8 7.56 35.91 7.84
N GLU A 9 8.34 34.84 7.76
CA GLU A 9 7.91 33.48 7.44
C GLU A 9 7.02 32.94 8.58
N ASP A 10 5.84 33.53 8.76
CA ASP A 10 4.94 33.14 9.83
C ASP A 10 4.15 31.89 9.43
N TRP A 11 4.85 30.76 9.37
CA TRP A 11 4.30 29.43 9.09
C TRP A 11 3.18 29.03 10.06
N GLN A 12 3.10 29.70 11.22
CA GLN A 12 2.10 29.45 12.26
C GLN A 12 0.75 30.11 11.95
N ALA A 13 0.74 31.22 11.20
CA ALA A 13 -0.48 31.93 10.80
C ALA A 13 -1.22 31.28 9.61
N LEU A 14 -0.66 30.22 9.03
CA LEU A 14 -1.23 29.55 7.87
C LEU A 14 -2.54 28.79 8.22
N PRO A 15 -3.58 28.86 7.36
CA PRO A 15 -4.85 28.16 7.57
C PRO A 15 -4.74 26.65 7.30
N TRP A 16 -4.03 25.93 8.18
CA TRP A 16 -3.72 24.50 8.06
C TRP A 16 -4.95 23.62 7.83
N LYS A 17 -6.08 23.92 8.49
CA LYS A 17 -7.34 23.19 8.32
C LYS A 17 -7.89 23.28 6.89
N GLN A 18 -7.69 24.42 6.22
CA GLN A 18 -8.11 24.63 4.83
C GLN A 18 -7.16 23.93 3.86
N PHE A 19 -5.85 24.01 4.09
CA PHE A 19 -4.86 23.27 3.31
C PHE A 19 -5.05 21.76 3.40
N GLN A 20 -5.23 21.22 4.61
CA GLN A 20 -5.51 19.80 4.82
C GLN A 20 -6.77 19.34 4.08
N ARG A 21 -7.85 20.14 4.13
CA ARG A 21 -9.08 19.84 3.37
C ARG A 21 -8.84 19.84 1.86
N ASN A 22 -8.08 20.80 1.35
CA ASN A 22 -7.77 20.91 -0.07
C ASN A 22 -6.88 19.76 -0.54
N VAL A 23 -5.86 19.40 0.25
CA VAL A 23 -5.01 18.23 0.01
C VAL A 23 -5.84 16.96 0.04
N TYR A 24 -6.74 16.80 1.02
CA TYR A 24 -7.62 15.63 1.10
C TYR A 24 -8.57 15.51 -0.10
N ARG A 25 -9.18 16.62 -0.54
CA ARG A 25 -10.03 16.65 -1.75
C ARG A 25 -9.23 16.33 -3.00
N LEU A 26 -8.02 16.87 -3.13
CA LEU A 26 -7.13 16.60 -4.25
C LEU A 26 -6.71 15.13 -4.26
N GLN A 27 -6.33 14.57 -3.10
CA GLN A 27 -6.06 13.15 -2.92
C GLN A 27 -7.27 12.31 -3.36
N LYS A 28 -8.48 12.62 -2.90
CA LYS A 28 -9.73 11.92 -3.29
C LYS A 28 -10.03 11.97 -4.79
N ARG A 29 -9.58 13.02 -5.50
CA ARG A 29 -9.75 13.14 -6.96
C ARG A 29 -8.67 12.37 -7.72
N ILE A 30 -7.42 12.45 -7.29
CA ILE A 30 -6.28 11.81 -7.98
C ILE A 30 -6.24 10.30 -7.72
N LEU A 31 -6.60 9.87 -6.50
CA LEU A 31 -6.48 8.48 -6.07
C LEU A 31 -7.27 7.49 -6.96
N PRO A 32 -8.55 7.76 -7.31
CA PRO A 32 -9.31 6.88 -8.20
C PRO A 32 -8.67 6.74 -9.59
N PHE A 33 -8.11 7.82 -10.17
CA PHE A 33 -7.43 7.76 -11.48
C PHE A 33 -6.10 7.02 -11.42
N ALA A 34 -5.37 7.12 -10.30
CA ALA A 34 -4.22 6.27 -10.08
C ALA A 34 -4.67 4.81 -10.01
N GLN A 35 -5.69 4.51 -9.20
CA GLN A 35 -6.29 3.18 -9.01
C GLN A 35 -6.73 2.51 -10.32
N ASP A 36 -7.42 3.26 -11.19
CA ASP A 36 -7.86 2.77 -12.49
C ASP A 36 -6.68 2.42 -13.41
N LYS A 37 -5.65 3.28 -13.46
CA LYS A 37 -4.44 3.00 -14.25
C LYS A 37 -3.67 1.79 -13.74
N PHE A 38 -3.70 1.51 -12.43
CA PHE A 38 -3.13 0.29 -11.85
C PHE A 38 -3.92 -0.95 -12.25
N TYR A 39 -5.24 -0.94 -12.04
CA TYR A 39 -6.10 -2.07 -12.40
C TYR A 39 -5.98 -2.43 -13.88
N GLN A 40 -5.93 -1.42 -14.75
CA GLN A 40 -5.70 -1.62 -16.19
C GLN A 40 -4.29 -2.14 -16.51
N ALA A 41 -3.25 -1.71 -15.79
CA ALA A 41 -1.88 -2.18 -15.98
C ALA A 41 -1.68 -3.62 -15.49
N GLU A 42 -2.31 -4.00 -14.37
CA GLU A 42 -2.33 -5.37 -13.83
C GLU A 42 -3.05 -6.33 -14.80
N ARG A 43 -4.25 -5.96 -15.27
CA ARG A 43 -5.01 -6.73 -16.29
C ARG A 43 -4.24 -6.94 -17.60
N ARG A 44 -3.32 -6.03 -17.93
CA ARG A 44 -2.49 -6.08 -19.15
C ARG A 44 -1.12 -6.73 -18.93
N GLY A 45 -0.78 -7.10 -17.69
CA GLY A 45 0.54 -7.65 -17.35
C GLY A 45 1.70 -6.66 -17.51
N ASP A 46 1.44 -5.35 -17.46
CA ASP A 46 2.48 -4.31 -17.55
C ASP A 46 3.10 -4.07 -16.16
N TYR A 47 3.84 -5.08 -15.69
CA TYR A 47 4.45 -5.10 -14.36
C TYR A 47 5.44 -3.95 -14.12
N GLN A 48 6.08 -3.43 -15.18
CA GLN A 48 7.00 -2.30 -15.12
C GLN A 48 6.25 -1.02 -14.70
N ARG A 49 5.09 -0.77 -15.31
CA ARG A 49 4.24 0.39 -15.02
C ARG A 49 3.59 0.30 -13.65
N VAL A 50 3.12 -0.89 -13.25
CA VAL A 50 2.59 -1.16 -11.91
C VAL A 50 3.67 -0.88 -10.84
N ARG A 51 4.89 -1.39 -11.04
CA ARG A 51 6.01 -1.19 -10.11
C ARG A 51 6.41 0.28 -9.97
N ASN A 52 6.44 1.03 -11.08
CA ASN A 52 6.77 2.46 -11.06
C ASN A 52 5.71 3.29 -10.33
N LEU A 53 4.43 2.96 -10.50
CA LEU A 53 3.35 3.64 -9.80
C LEU A 53 3.30 3.24 -8.30
N GLN A 54 3.71 2.02 -7.94
CA GLN A 54 3.84 1.53 -6.56
C GLN A 54 5.05 2.11 -5.78
N ARG A 55 5.99 2.82 -6.43
CA ARG A 55 7.18 3.40 -5.77
C ARG A 55 6.87 4.51 -4.76
N LEU A 56 5.63 4.98 -4.63
CA LEU A 56 5.26 5.99 -3.63
C LEU A 56 5.30 5.37 -2.21
N PRO A 57 6.27 5.75 -1.34
CA PRO A 57 6.49 5.10 -0.04
C PRO A 57 5.31 5.26 0.95
N TYR A 58 4.42 6.21 0.66
CA TYR A 58 3.36 6.67 1.55
C TYR A 58 2.28 5.61 1.85
N TRP A 59 2.07 4.63 0.97
CA TRP A 59 0.93 3.71 1.07
C TRP A 59 1.16 2.50 1.98
N ALA A 60 2.32 1.84 1.87
CA ALA A 60 2.64 0.68 2.70
C ALA A 60 2.73 1.02 4.20
N THR A 61 3.32 2.17 4.52
CA THR A 61 3.44 2.66 5.91
C THR A 61 2.07 3.00 6.49
N ARG A 62 1.13 3.48 5.65
CA ARG A 62 -0.23 3.80 6.08
C ARG A 62 -1.06 2.55 6.33
N LEU A 63 -0.96 1.54 5.45
CA LEU A 63 -1.67 0.27 5.60
C LEU A 63 -1.23 -0.49 6.86
N GLY A 64 0.07 -0.54 7.15
CA GLY A 64 0.59 -1.17 8.37
C GLY A 64 0.17 -0.51 9.68
N ARG A 65 -0.45 0.68 9.63
CA ARG A 65 -0.98 1.44 10.78
C ARG A 65 -2.50 1.61 10.73
N ASN A 66 -3.20 0.96 9.79
CA ASN A 66 -4.64 1.05 9.69
C ASN A 66 -5.31 0.26 10.84
N PRO A 67 -6.08 0.90 11.75
CA PRO A 67 -6.78 0.20 12.82
C PRO A 67 -7.92 -0.71 12.34
N GLU A 68 -8.41 -0.53 11.11
CA GLU A 68 -9.47 -1.36 10.52
C GLU A 68 -8.93 -2.74 10.05
N LEU A 69 -7.61 -2.86 9.85
CA LEU A 69 -7.01 -4.13 9.43
C LEU A 69 -6.74 -5.04 10.63
N PRO A 70 -6.97 -6.36 10.49
CA PRO A 70 -6.64 -7.31 11.54
C PRO A 70 -5.16 -7.23 11.95
N ARG A 71 -4.87 -7.39 13.25
CA ARG A 71 -3.48 -7.40 13.79
C ARG A 71 -2.55 -8.35 13.04
N ARG A 72 -3.09 -9.49 12.59
CA ARG A 72 -2.35 -10.47 11.79
C ARG A 72 -1.84 -9.86 10.49
N VAL A 73 -2.70 -9.16 9.77
CA VAL A 73 -2.41 -8.53 8.48
C VAL A 73 -1.43 -7.38 8.68
N THR A 74 -1.65 -6.50 9.66
CA THR A 74 -0.75 -5.36 9.92
C THR A 74 0.65 -5.82 10.34
N THR A 75 0.76 -6.90 11.11
CA THR A 75 2.04 -7.51 11.49
C THR A 75 2.77 -8.08 10.28
N LEU A 76 2.07 -8.80 9.40
CA LEU A 76 2.67 -9.35 8.17
C LEU A 76 3.06 -8.25 7.18
N LEU A 77 2.24 -7.21 7.04
CA LEU A 77 2.57 -6.01 6.26
C LEU A 77 3.88 -5.37 6.73
N GLN A 78 4.08 -5.23 8.04
CA GLN A 78 5.32 -4.68 8.58
C GLN A 78 6.51 -5.60 8.32
N ARG A 79 6.37 -6.91 8.56
CA ARG A 79 7.44 -7.91 8.37
C ARG A 79 7.85 -8.06 6.90
N GLN A 80 6.91 -7.96 5.98
CA GLN A 80 7.15 -8.05 4.53
C GLN A 80 7.42 -6.69 3.89
N ILE A 81 7.57 -5.62 4.68
CA ILE A 81 7.83 -4.26 4.21
C ILE A 81 6.76 -3.82 3.19
N GLY A 82 5.53 -4.29 3.38
CA GLY A 82 4.37 -4.05 2.53
C GLY A 82 4.46 -4.67 1.14
N SER A 83 5.25 -5.74 0.95
CA SER A 83 5.42 -6.41 -0.34
C SER A 83 4.88 -7.84 -0.33
N CYS A 84 4.30 -8.25 -1.46
CA CYS A 84 3.89 -9.63 -1.71
C CYS A 84 5.12 -10.49 -2.09
N PRO A 85 5.44 -11.57 -1.37
CA PRO A 85 6.57 -12.44 -1.69
C PRO A 85 6.38 -13.26 -2.97
N HIS A 86 5.14 -13.45 -3.45
CA HIS A 86 4.88 -14.20 -4.69
C HIS A 86 5.19 -13.37 -5.95
N CYS A 87 4.68 -12.14 -6.04
CA CYS A 87 4.88 -11.29 -7.23
C CYS A 87 5.88 -10.13 -7.03
N GLY A 88 6.35 -9.90 -5.80
CA GLY A 88 7.29 -8.81 -5.46
C GLY A 88 6.68 -7.40 -5.47
N LEU A 89 5.38 -7.27 -5.75
CA LEU A 89 4.65 -6.00 -5.79
C LEU A 89 4.19 -5.57 -4.39
N ARG A 90 4.06 -4.25 -4.18
CA ARG A 90 3.58 -3.70 -2.91
C ARG A 90 2.07 -3.83 -2.77
N PHE A 91 1.62 -4.09 -1.55
CA PHE A 91 0.20 -4.10 -1.19
C PHE A 91 -0.39 -2.68 -1.18
N MET A 92 -1.61 -2.58 -1.70
CA MET A 92 -2.43 -1.39 -1.77
C MET A 92 -3.74 -1.58 -1.00
N ALA A 93 -4.43 -0.47 -0.72
CA ALA A 93 -5.65 -0.49 0.09
C ALA A 93 -6.85 -1.17 -0.59
N THR A 94 -6.79 -1.33 -1.91
CA THR A 94 -7.82 -2.02 -2.71
C THR A 94 -7.51 -3.47 -2.98
N ASP A 95 -6.32 -3.94 -2.63
CA ASP A 95 -5.95 -5.31 -2.93
C ASP A 95 -6.66 -6.26 -1.98
N VAL A 96 -7.06 -7.41 -2.51
CA VAL A 96 -7.52 -8.52 -1.67
C VAL A 96 -6.27 -9.15 -1.04
N LEU A 97 -6.20 -9.13 0.28
CA LEU A 97 -5.05 -9.60 1.06
C LEU A 97 -5.39 -10.93 1.73
N GLU A 98 -4.62 -11.97 1.43
CA GLU A 98 -4.85 -13.31 1.97
C GLU A 98 -3.61 -13.83 2.70
N VAL A 99 -3.82 -14.60 3.76
CA VAL A 99 -2.74 -15.19 4.56
C VAL A 99 -2.49 -16.61 4.08
N HIS A 100 -1.29 -16.85 3.58
CA HIS A 100 -0.79 -18.12 3.09
C HIS A 100 0.08 -18.81 4.14
N HIS A 101 -0.10 -20.14 4.28
CA HIS A 101 0.80 -20.99 5.07
C HIS A 101 1.93 -21.50 4.17
N LEU A 102 3.16 -21.10 4.45
CA LEU A 102 4.35 -21.43 3.64
C LEU A 102 4.62 -22.93 3.58
N ASP A 103 4.32 -23.67 4.65
CA ASP A 103 4.47 -25.13 4.73
C ASP A 103 3.23 -25.90 4.21
N GLY A 104 2.17 -25.21 3.79
CA GLY A 104 0.88 -25.81 3.43
C GLY A 104 0.13 -26.45 4.60
N ASN A 105 0.63 -26.37 5.82
CA ASN A 105 0.01 -26.94 7.01
C ASN A 105 -0.80 -25.86 7.73
N HIS A 106 -2.12 -25.89 7.51
CA HIS A 106 -3.07 -24.95 8.12
C HIS A 106 -3.16 -25.03 9.65
N ARG A 107 -2.55 -26.05 10.29
CA ARG A 107 -2.47 -26.16 11.76
C ARG A 107 -1.28 -25.39 12.33
N ASN A 108 -0.28 -25.03 11.53
CA ASN A 108 0.90 -24.29 11.97
C ASN A 108 0.68 -22.78 11.86
N ASN A 109 0.06 -22.20 12.90
CA ASN A 109 -0.31 -20.79 12.97
C ASN A 109 0.80 -19.87 13.49
N ARG A 110 2.06 -20.25 13.29
CA ARG A 110 3.21 -19.40 13.65
C ARG A 110 3.34 -18.27 12.63
N TYR A 111 3.58 -17.05 13.08
CA TYR A 111 3.84 -15.92 12.19
C TYR A 111 5.02 -16.16 11.24
N SER A 112 6.04 -16.92 11.65
CA SER A 112 7.15 -17.33 10.78
C SER A 112 6.73 -18.23 9.61
N ASN A 113 5.58 -18.89 9.72
CA ASN A 113 5.02 -19.77 8.71
C ASN A 113 3.95 -19.08 7.85
N TRP A 114 3.64 -17.81 8.14
CA TRP A 114 2.67 -17.04 7.37
C TRP A 114 3.34 -16.06 6.42
N ALA A 115 2.78 -15.99 5.22
CA ALA A 115 3.02 -14.92 4.27
C ALA A 115 1.69 -14.28 3.88
N LEU A 116 1.64 -12.96 3.86
CA LEU A 116 0.55 -12.23 3.23
C LEU A 116 0.79 -12.24 1.73
N LEU A 117 -0.22 -12.57 0.93
CA LEU A 117 -0.23 -12.58 -0.52
C LEU A 117 -1.40 -11.75 -1.04
N HIS A 118 -1.34 -11.34 -2.32
CA HIS A 118 -2.55 -10.90 -3.02
C HIS A 118 -3.46 -12.11 -3.23
N GLY A 119 -4.79 -11.92 -3.27
CA GLY A 119 -5.75 -13.00 -3.54
C GLY A 119 -5.40 -13.80 -4.80
N HIS A 120 -5.12 -13.12 -5.93
CA HIS A 120 -4.72 -13.79 -7.17
C HIS A 120 -3.37 -14.55 -7.05
N CYS A 121 -2.44 -14.06 -6.23
CA CYS A 121 -1.16 -14.73 -5.98
C CYS A 121 -1.36 -15.97 -5.10
N HIS A 122 -2.30 -15.88 -4.15
CA HIS A 122 -2.70 -16.99 -3.31
C HIS A 122 -3.36 -18.10 -4.13
N ASP A 123 -4.28 -17.74 -5.03
CA ASP A 123 -4.88 -18.67 -5.99
C ASP A 123 -3.84 -19.33 -6.89
N GLN A 124 -2.84 -18.59 -7.39
CA GLN A 124 -1.75 -19.15 -8.19
C GLN A 124 -0.87 -20.11 -7.38
N ALA A 125 -0.56 -19.76 -6.12
CA ALA A 125 0.21 -20.58 -5.20
C ALA A 125 -0.50 -21.90 -4.86
N HIS A 126 -1.83 -21.90 -4.77
CA HIS A 126 -2.63 -23.10 -4.54
C HIS A 126 -3.06 -23.83 -5.83
N GLY A 127 -3.18 -23.11 -6.95
CA GLY A 127 -3.71 -23.56 -8.22
C GLY A 127 -2.74 -24.35 -9.09
N THR A 128 -1.47 -24.48 -8.71
CA THR A 128 -0.49 -25.32 -9.42
C THR A 128 -0.53 -26.78 -8.96
N ARG A 129 -1.68 -27.44 -9.17
CA ARG A 129 -1.79 -28.92 -9.19
C ARG A 129 -2.80 -29.40 -10.22
N PHE A 130 -2.56 -29.12 -11.51
CA PHE A 130 -2.99 -30.01 -12.59
C PHE A 130 -1.88 -30.06 -13.64
N ARG A 131 -1.09 -31.12 -13.56
CA ARG A 131 -0.21 -31.63 -14.62
C ARG A 131 -0.82 -32.93 -15.10
#